data_AF-A0A3B3ZXZ8-F1
#
_entry.id   AF-A0A3B3ZXZ8-F1
#
_cell.length_a   1.000
_cell.length_b   1.000
_cell.length_c   1.000
_cell.angle_alpha   90.00
_cell.angle_beta   90.00
_cell.angle_gamma   90.00
#
_symmetry.space_group_name_H-M   'P 1'
#
loop_
_entity.id
_entity.type
_entity.pdbx_description
1 polymer ?
#
loop_
_entity_poly.entity_id
_entity_poly.type
_entity_poly.pdbx_seq_one_letter_code
_entity_poly.pdbx_strand_id
1 'polypeptide(L)'
;IDLRTLRKPLFKYTSCVAHTHPVSQTSCWKLKVQCHTRAFTKRLVCLWICGSVGLCLWICGSNVFFNHFQDSVNEERVAHVLAEACIRMHLAEERVCRNITELFRDDVIWALQKSLLWPSEACALLVGPSCGKFDLYAPWNITLPKVPKPPVIPPSAPAAGSPQNRVLFLTDIHWDQEYAEGSAADCKDPLCCRNDSGTPSWRRREAGYWGTYSKCDLPLRTVEHLLQHVAKSGPWDWVYWTGDIPAHNVWAQTRAQQLSELTVITRLIHKHLGPNVTVYPAIGNHESTPVNSFPPPSEHGNRSSAWLYNTMAEEWAPWLPEQALKTLRYGGFYTLQIQPGLRLVSLNMNYCARENFWLMVNSTDPANQLQWLVQVLQASEDKGEKVHIIGHIPPGLCLGSWSWNYYHIVNRYEGTIAGQFFGHTHTDEFQMFYDEETLTRPLSVAFVAPSVTTYVNLNPGKKGSLEEVTVC
;
A
#
# COMPACT_ATOMS: atom_id res chain seq x y z
N ILE A 1 29.76 -1.13 34.37
CA ILE A 1 31.22 -1.01 34.11
C ILE A 1 31.36 -0.98 32.59
N ASP A 2 30.95 0.11 31.95
CA ASP A 2 31.81 1.20 31.45
C ASP A 2 33.00 0.71 30.60
N LEU A 3 32.85 0.83 29.28
CA LEU A 3 33.91 0.67 28.26
C LEU A 3 34.33 2.05 27.70
N ARG A 4 34.32 3.10 28.52
CA ARG A 4 35.08 4.34 28.26
C ARG A 4 36.54 4.14 28.63
N THR A 5 37.34 3.57 27.74
CA THR A 5 38.78 3.89 27.66
C THR A 5 39.34 3.26 26.39
N LEU A 6 39.32 4.04 25.30
CA LEU A 6 40.30 4.04 24.20
C LEU A 6 39.91 5.15 23.21
N ARG A 7 39.96 6.41 23.66
CA ARG A 7 40.04 7.57 22.76
C ARG A 7 41.49 8.05 22.73
N LYS A 8 42.18 7.80 21.61
CA LYS A 8 43.04 8.78 20.92
C LYS A 8 43.10 8.42 19.42
N PRO A 9 43.04 9.41 18.50
CA PRO A 9 42.73 9.19 17.09
C PRO A 9 43.99 8.98 16.24
N LEU A 10 44.00 7.99 15.34
CA LEU A 10 45.11 7.76 14.39
C LEU A 10 44.76 8.08 12.92
N PHE A 11 43.57 8.61 12.64
CA PHE A 11 43.21 9.12 11.32
C PHE A 11 42.76 10.58 11.41
N LYS A 12 43.72 11.52 11.27
CA LYS A 12 43.41 12.91 10.92
C LYS A 12 42.97 12.94 9.45
N TYR A 13 41.70 13.29 9.25
CA TYR A 13 41.03 13.80 8.05
C TYR A 13 41.73 13.55 6.69
N THR A 14 41.22 12.56 5.94
CA THR A 14 41.19 12.60 4.47
C THR A 14 39.77 12.94 4.05
N SER A 15 39.52 14.14 3.53
CA SER A 15 38.26 14.49 2.88
C SER A 15 38.46 14.54 1.36
N CYS A 16 37.72 13.75 0.58
CA CYS A 16 37.51 14.02 -0.85
C CYS A 16 36.40 15.10 -0.92
N VAL A 17 36.64 16.24 -1.58
CA VAL A 17 35.60 17.24 -1.90
C VAL A 17 35.44 17.25 -3.42
N ALA A 18 34.23 16.93 -3.90
CA ALA A 18 33.90 17.00 -5.32
C ALA A 18 33.23 18.36 -5.60
N HIS A 19 33.83 19.18 -6.46
CA HIS A 19 33.23 20.43 -6.93
C HIS A 19 32.58 20.21 -8.30
N THR A 20 31.27 20.44 -8.41
CA THR A 20 30.55 20.52 -9.68
C THR A 20 30.37 21.99 -10.05
N HIS A 21 31.00 22.44 -11.14
CA HIS A 21 30.71 23.75 -11.74
C HIS A 21 29.76 23.56 -12.93
N PRO A 22 28.68 24.36 -13.05
CA PRO A 22 27.87 24.36 -14.25
C PRO A 22 28.65 25.08 -15.36
N VAL A 23 28.99 24.36 -16.43
CA VAL A 23 29.45 24.96 -17.68
C VAL A 23 28.47 24.49 -18.76
N SER A 24 28.04 25.45 -19.59
CA SER A 24 26.98 25.35 -20.60
C SER A 24 27.06 24.12 -21.50
N GLN A 25 25.86 23.75 -21.99
CA GLN A 25 25.53 22.71 -22.98
C GLN A 25 26.70 22.30 -23.90
N THR A 26 26.94 20.98 -24.00
CA THR A 26 27.87 20.24 -24.90
C THR A 26 29.31 19.92 -24.44
N SER A 27 29.59 19.66 -23.16
CA SER A 27 30.92 19.14 -22.78
C SER A 27 30.92 18.20 -21.56
N CYS A 28 31.68 17.10 -21.65
CA CYS A 28 31.95 16.12 -20.59
C CYS A 28 32.14 16.75 -19.21
N TRP A 29 31.47 16.18 -18.19
CA TRP A 29 31.72 16.45 -16.78
C TRP A 29 33.21 16.22 -16.46
N LYS A 30 33.96 17.30 -16.16
CA LYS A 30 35.30 17.19 -15.58
C LYS A 30 35.18 16.98 -14.08
N LEU A 31 35.26 15.72 -13.64
CA LEU A 31 35.39 15.41 -12.22
C LEU A 31 36.83 15.74 -11.78
N LYS A 32 37.02 16.83 -11.03
CA LYS A 32 38.33 17.23 -10.49
C LYS A 32 38.43 16.74 -9.05
N VAL A 33 39.18 15.67 -8.82
CA VAL A 33 39.38 15.14 -7.47
C VAL A 33 40.69 15.66 -6.86
N GLN A 34 40.61 16.33 -5.71
CA GLN A 34 41.77 16.81 -4.95
C GLN A 34 41.99 16.00 -3.66
N CYS A 35 43.17 15.41 -3.51
CA CYS A 35 43.64 14.72 -2.29
C CYS A 35 44.64 15.60 -1.53
N HIS A 36 44.30 16.02 -0.31
CA HIS A 36 45.20 16.76 0.58
C HIS A 36 45.91 15.86 1.60
N THR A 37 46.96 15.12 1.22
CA THR A 37 47.82 14.40 2.18
C THR A 37 49.30 14.39 1.77
N ARG A 38 50.22 14.48 2.76
CA ARG A 38 51.69 14.58 2.57
C ARG A 38 52.43 13.22 2.55
N ALA A 39 51.78 12.09 2.84
CA ALA A 39 52.42 10.77 2.89
C ALA A 39 52.06 9.93 1.64
N PHE A 40 53.06 9.38 0.94
CA PHE A 40 52.91 8.69 -0.35
C PHE A 40 51.89 7.52 -0.30
N THR A 41 51.94 6.68 0.73
CA THR A 41 50.98 5.57 0.95
C THR A 41 49.55 6.07 1.19
N LYS A 42 49.37 7.15 1.96
CA LYS A 42 48.05 7.78 2.17
C LYS A 42 47.53 8.45 0.89
N ARG A 43 48.43 8.92 0.03
CA ARG A 43 48.11 9.52 -1.27
C ARG A 43 47.63 8.46 -2.26
N LEU A 44 48.26 7.29 -2.32
CA LEU A 44 47.81 6.15 -3.13
C LEU A 44 46.45 5.62 -2.70
N VAL A 45 46.21 5.45 -1.40
CA VAL A 45 44.91 5.04 -0.87
C VAL A 45 43.84 6.10 -1.18
N CYS A 46 44.16 7.39 -1.04
CA CYS A 46 43.26 8.49 -1.40
C CYS A 46 42.97 8.55 -2.91
N LEU A 47 43.97 8.35 -3.76
CA LEU A 47 43.82 8.28 -5.22
C LEU A 47 42.98 7.06 -5.64
N TRP A 48 43.14 5.92 -4.96
CA TRP A 48 42.36 4.71 -5.22
C TRP A 48 40.90 4.89 -4.79
N ILE A 49 40.65 5.39 -3.58
CA ILE A 49 39.30 5.69 -3.08
C ILE A 49 38.61 6.73 -3.96
N CYS A 50 39.24 7.87 -4.20
CA CYS A 50 38.61 8.90 -5.00
C CYS A 50 38.53 8.50 -6.50
N GLY A 51 39.40 7.60 -6.98
CA GLY A 51 39.32 6.98 -8.31
C GLY A 51 38.16 6.00 -8.44
N SER A 52 37.92 5.15 -7.44
CA SER A 52 36.76 4.24 -7.38
C SER A 52 35.45 5.01 -7.25
N VAL A 53 35.41 6.08 -6.44
CA VAL A 53 34.25 6.99 -6.34
C VAL A 53 33.98 7.68 -7.68
N GLY A 54 35.03 8.24 -8.31
CA GLY A 54 34.90 8.92 -9.60
C GLY A 54 34.51 7.97 -10.73
N LEU A 55 35.06 6.75 -10.75
CA LEU A 55 34.71 5.73 -11.75
C LEU A 55 33.29 5.20 -11.55
N CYS A 56 32.86 4.96 -10.31
CA CYS A 56 31.51 4.45 -10.06
C CYS A 56 30.45 5.55 -10.31
N LEU A 57 30.68 6.79 -9.90
CA LEU A 57 29.81 7.91 -10.29
C LEU A 57 29.85 8.19 -11.79
N TRP A 58 30.96 7.92 -12.48
CA TRP A 58 31.00 8.03 -13.93
C TRP A 58 30.25 6.87 -14.60
N ILE A 59 30.41 5.62 -14.17
CA ILE A 59 29.66 4.47 -14.71
C ILE A 59 28.16 4.63 -14.43
N CYS A 60 27.79 4.97 -13.20
CA CYS A 60 26.41 5.16 -12.81
C CYS A 60 25.83 6.48 -13.34
N GLY A 61 26.57 7.58 -13.26
CA GLY A 61 26.12 8.95 -13.55
C GLY A 61 26.42 9.47 -14.96
N SER A 62 27.13 8.73 -15.82
CA SER A 62 27.23 9.06 -17.25
C SER A 62 25.94 8.83 -18.02
N ASN A 63 24.85 8.41 -17.33
CA ASN A 63 23.61 7.94 -17.93
C ASN A 63 23.84 6.84 -18.97
N VAL A 64 25.02 6.21 -19.10
CA VAL A 64 25.21 5.15 -20.09
C VAL A 64 24.42 3.92 -19.69
N PHE A 65 24.49 3.51 -18.42
CA PHE A 65 23.64 2.44 -17.89
C PHE A 65 22.16 2.88 -17.84
N PHE A 66 21.88 4.11 -17.41
CA PHE A 66 20.53 4.64 -17.27
C PHE A 66 19.79 4.82 -18.61
N ASN A 67 20.45 5.41 -19.63
CA ASN A 67 19.92 5.58 -20.97
C ASN A 67 19.88 4.25 -21.75
N HIS A 68 20.78 3.31 -21.46
CA HIS A 68 20.71 1.98 -22.05
C HIS A 68 19.49 1.21 -21.54
N PHE A 69 19.15 1.34 -20.25
CA PHE A 69 17.93 0.72 -19.70
C PHE A 69 16.62 1.47 -20.02
N GLN A 70 16.68 2.71 -20.54
CA GLN A 70 15.51 3.46 -21.03
C GLN A 70 15.20 3.22 -22.52
N ASP A 71 16.01 2.40 -23.20
CA ASP A 71 15.69 1.92 -24.53
C ASP A 71 14.60 0.84 -24.41
N SER A 72 13.46 1.02 -25.09
CA SER A 72 12.33 0.08 -25.05
C SER A 72 12.75 -1.34 -25.42
N VAL A 73 13.77 -1.48 -26.30
CA VAL A 73 14.34 -2.77 -26.69
C VAL A 73 15.02 -3.49 -25.52
N ASN A 74 15.59 -2.73 -24.57
CA ASN A 74 16.25 -3.30 -23.41
C ASN A 74 15.27 -3.61 -22.28
N GLU A 75 14.19 -2.82 -22.13
CA GLU A 75 13.09 -3.17 -21.22
C GLU A 75 12.42 -4.49 -21.62
N GLU A 76 12.13 -4.67 -22.92
CA GLU A 76 11.61 -5.92 -23.48
C GLU A 76 12.52 -7.11 -23.19
N ARG A 77 13.85 -6.95 -23.34
CA ARG A 77 14.83 -7.99 -23.02
C ARG A 77 14.84 -8.35 -21.55
N VAL A 78 14.74 -7.37 -20.65
CA VAL A 78 14.68 -7.61 -19.21
C VAL A 78 13.43 -8.41 -18.86
N ALA A 79 12.26 -7.99 -19.35
CA ALA A 79 11.01 -8.73 -19.14
C ALA A 79 11.10 -10.16 -19.68
N HIS A 80 11.68 -10.35 -20.87
CA HIS A 80 11.87 -11.68 -21.44
C HIS A 80 12.78 -12.57 -20.58
N VAL A 81 13.91 -12.06 -20.11
CA VAL A 81 14.82 -12.81 -19.22
C VAL A 81 14.15 -13.18 -17.91
N LEU A 82 13.37 -12.26 -17.31
CA LEU A 82 12.60 -12.53 -16.10
C LEU A 82 11.51 -13.59 -16.33
N ALA A 83 10.84 -13.57 -17.48
CA ALA A 83 9.86 -14.59 -17.85
C ALA A 83 10.51 -15.97 -17.97
N GLU A 84 11.64 -16.06 -18.66
CA GLU A 84 12.41 -17.31 -18.80
C GLU A 84 12.90 -17.82 -17.45
N ALA A 85 13.33 -16.94 -16.54
CA ALA A 85 13.69 -17.31 -15.18
C ALA A 85 12.49 -17.85 -14.40
N CYS A 86 11.33 -17.19 -14.48
CA CYS A 86 10.07 -17.63 -13.86
C CYS A 86 9.67 -19.04 -14.33
N ILE A 87 9.77 -19.31 -15.64
CA ILE A 87 9.46 -20.62 -16.25
C ILE A 87 10.44 -21.68 -15.76
N ARG A 88 11.76 -21.41 -15.83
CA ARG A 88 12.81 -22.38 -15.45
C ARG A 88 12.81 -22.71 -13.97
N MET A 89 12.41 -21.77 -13.12
CA MET A 89 12.28 -21.96 -11.68
C MET A 89 10.93 -22.57 -11.28
N HIS A 90 10.04 -22.86 -12.24
CA HIS A 90 8.70 -23.41 -12.00
C HIS A 90 7.86 -22.56 -11.04
N LEU A 91 7.94 -21.23 -11.15
CA LEU A 91 7.17 -20.32 -10.28
C LEU A 91 5.70 -20.24 -10.67
N ALA A 92 5.40 -20.31 -11.97
CA ALA A 92 4.06 -20.37 -12.53
C ALA A 92 4.08 -21.03 -13.93
N GLU A 93 2.91 -21.27 -14.51
CA GLU A 93 2.82 -21.72 -15.90
C GLU A 93 3.33 -20.64 -16.87
N GLU A 94 3.82 -21.06 -18.03
CA GLU A 94 4.51 -20.19 -18.99
C GLU A 94 3.70 -18.94 -19.36
N ARG A 95 2.40 -19.11 -19.62
CA ARG A 95 1.48 -18.01 -19.93
C ARG A 95 1.45 -16.96 -18.81
N VAL A 96 1.36 -17.40 -17.56
CA VAL A 96 1.31 -16.51 -16.38
C VAL A 96 2.64 -15.79 -16.25
N CYS A 97 3.77 -16.51 -16.34
CA CYS A 97 5.11 -15.92 -16.27
C CYS A 97 5.31 -14.84 -17.34
N ARG A 98 4.93 -15.09 -18.60
CA ARG A 98 5.10 -14.12 -19.70
C ARG A 98 4.20 -12.90 -19.52
N ASN A 99 2.92 -13.11 -19.20
CA ASN A 99 1.96 -12.02 -19.09
C ASN A 99 2.25 -11.13 -17.89
N ILE A 100 2.60 -11.70 -16.73
CA ILE A 100 2.88 -10.91 -15.53
C ILE A 100 4.16 -10.08 -15.70
N THR A 101 5.21 -10.63 -16.31
CA THR A 101 6.45 -9.86 -16.54
C THR A 101 6.25 -8.73 -17.53
N GLU A 102 5.39 -8.93 -18.54
CA GLU A 102 5.06 -7.89 -19.50
C GLU A 102 4.23 -6.78 -18.85
N LEU A 103 3.21 -7.15 -18.05
CA LEU A 103 2.35 -6.19 -17.37
C LEU A 103 3.12 -5.31 -16.36
N PHE A 104 4.07 -5.89 -15.63
CA PHE A 104 4.87 -5.18 -14.63
C PHE A 104 6.10 -4.45 -15.21
N ARG A 105 6.47 -4.73 -16.47
CA ARG A 105 7.74 -4.32 -17.08
C ARG A 105 8.06 -2.84 -16.85
N ASP A 106 7.20 -1.97 -17.37
CA ASP A 106 7.48 -0.55 -17.47
C ASP A 106 7.57 0.11 -16.08
N ASP A 107 6.65 -0.25 -15.18
CA ASP A 107 6.55 0.35 -13.85
C ASP A 107 7.65 -0.14 -12.90
N VAL A 108 7.96 -1.44 -12.89
CA VAL A 108 9.00 -2.01 -12.02
C VAL A 108 10.38 -1.58 -12.48
N ILE A 109 10.67 -1.61 -13.79
CA ILE A 109 11.95 -1.14 -14.31
C ILE A 109 12.14 0.33 -13.98
N TRP A 110 11.10 1.16 -14.16
CA TRP A 110 11.15 2.57 -13.79
C TRP A 110 11.44 2.74 -12.29
N ALA A 111 10.75 2.00 -11.42
CA ALA A 111 10.95 2.11 -9.97
C ALA A 111 12.36 1.71 -9.56
N LEU A 112 12.91 0.63 -10.13
CA LEU A 112 14.29 0.19 -9.90
C LEU A 112 15.31 1.22 -10.37
N GLN A 113 15.10 1.81 -11.56
CA GLN A 113 15.94 2.88 -12.09
C GLN A 113 15.95 4.10 -11.15
N LYS A 114 14.79 4.46 -10.60
CA LYS A 114 14.64 5.63 -9.71
C LYS A 114 14.96 5.37 -8.25
N SER A 115 15.36 4.15 -7.90
CA SER A 115 15.72 3.75 -6.55
C SER A 115 17.08 3.06 -6.54
N LEU A 116 17.12 1.74 -6.47
CA LEU A 116 18.31 0.92 -6.30
C LEU A 116 19.40 1.18 -7.36
N LEU A 117 19.00 1.43 -8.61
CA LEU A 117 19.92 1.68 -9.71
C LEU A 117 20.23 3.18 -9.91
N TRP A 118 19.67 4.05 -9.07
CA TRP A 118 19.97 5.47 -9.11
C TRP A 118 21.44 5.71 -8.75
N PRO A 119 22.17 6.61 -9.45
CA PRO A 119 23.63 6.66 -9.31
C PRO A 119 24.16 6.92 -7.91
N SER A 120 23.46 7.76 -7.13
CA SER A 120 23.81 8.00 -5.72
C SER A 120 23.62 6.75 -4.87
N GLU A 121 22.47 6.08 -5.01
CA GLU A 121 22.10 4.89 -4.25
C GLU A 121 23.05 3.72 -4.57
N ALA A 122 23.17 3.40 -5.85
CA ALA A 122 24.04 2.32 -6.33
C ALA A 122 25.50 2.55 -5.93
N CYS A 123 26.02 3.78 -6.07
CA CYS A 123 27.40 4.06 -5.69
C CYS A 123 27.61 4.00 -4.16
N ALA A 124 26.65 4.50 -3.39
CA ALA A 124 26.71 4.41 -1.93
C ALA A 124 26.74 2.96 -1.46
N LEU A 125 25.96 2.08 -2.10
CA LEU A 125 25.94 0.65 -1.81
C LEU A 125 27.27 -0.04 -2.18
N LEU A 126 27.84 0.27 -3.34
CA LEU A 126 29.03 -0.41 -3.87
C LEU A 126 30.35 0.12 -3.29
N VAL A 127 30.45 1.44 -3.08
CA VAL A 127 31.70 2.15 -2.75
C VAL A 127 31.64 2.77 -1.35
N GLY A 128 30.46 2.84 -0.74
CA GLY A 128 30.24 3.41 0.58
C GLY A 128 29.77 4.87 0.55
N PRO A 129 29.48 5.45 1.74
CA PRO A 129 28.77 6.73 1.89
C PRO A 129 29.57 7.95 1.39
N SER A 130 30.85 7.80 1.08
CA SER A 130 31.64 8.86 0.43
C SER A 130 31.25 9.09 -1.03
N CYS A 131 30.54 8.14 -1.64
CA CYS A 131 30.15 8.20 -3.05
C CYS A 131 28.70 8.67 -3.29
N GLY A 132 27.86 8.60 -2.26
CA GLY A 132 26.45 8.94 -2.34
C GLY A 132 25.75 8.65 -1.02
N LYS A 133 24.42 8.71 -1.05
CA LYS A 133 23.55 8.26 0.03
C LYS A 133 22.84 6.98 -0.42
N PHE A 134 22.69 6.02 0.50
CA PHE A 134 21.81 4.88 0.34
C PHE A 134 20.67 5.02 1.35
N ASP A 135 19.47 5.37 0.89
CA ASP A 135 18.32 5.64 1.75
C ASP A 135 17.04 4.86 1.41
N LEU A 136 17.18 3.83 0.59
CA LEU A 136 16.14 2.83 0.35
C LEU A 136 15.56 2.30 1.68
N TYR A 137 14.27 2.56 1.89
CA TYR A 137 13.52 2.22 3.11
C TYR A 137 14.15 2.73 4.43
N ALA A 138 14.87 3.85 4.38
CA ALA A 138 15.47 4.45 5.57
C ALA A 138 14.41 4.76 6.65
N PRO A 139 14.75 4.62 7.95
CA PRO A 139 13.87 5.04 9.03
C PRO A 139 13.52 6.52 8.97
N TRP A 140 12.27 6.84 9.24
CA TRP A 140 11.73 8.20 9.28
C TRP A 140 10.69 8.30 10.40
N ASN A 141 10.50 9.51 10.92
CA ASN A 141 9.57 9.78 12.01
C ASN A 141 8.60 10.90 11.63
N ILE A 142 7.37 10.78 12.09
CA ILE A 142 6.35 11.81 11.99
C ILE A 142 6.51 12.83 13.12
N THR A 143 6.09 14.07 12.87
CA THR A 143 6.10 15.10 13.91
C THR A 143 4.70 15.26 14.49
N LEU A 144 4.57 14.96 15.78
CA LEU A 144 3.35 15.25 16.54
C LEU A 144 3.29 16.74 16.96
N PRO A 145 2.10 17.32 17.12
CA PRO A 145 1.93 18.65 17.68
C PRO A 145 2.47 18.73 19.11
N LYS A 146 2.87 19.93 19.53
CA LYS A 146 3.32 20.18 20.91
C LYS A 146 2.18 20.20 21.95
N VAL A 147 0.94 19.95 21.51
CA VAL A 147 -0.23 19.86 22.41
C VAL A 147 -0.03 18.65 23.32
N PRO A 148 0.00 18.85 24.65
CA PRO A 148 0.19 17.74 25.59
C PRO A 148 -0.89 16.67 25.42
N LYS A 149 -0.49 15.40 25.46
CA LYS A 149 -1.41 14.28 25.45
C LYS A 149 -2.36 14.39 26.66
N PRO A 150 -3.69 14.41 26.47
CA PRO A 150 -4.63 14.42 27.58
C PRO A 150 -4.47 13.18 28.47
N PRO A 151 -4.88 13.25 29.76
CA PRO A 151 -4.94 12.08 30.61
C PRO A 151 -5.80 10.98 29.98
N VAL A 152 -5.38 9.72 30.13
CA VAL A 152 -6.13 8.56 29.63
C VAL A 152 -7.40 8.41 30.46
N ILE A 153 -8.56 8.58 29.81
CA ILE A 153 -9.87 8.35 30.40
C ILE A 153 -10.48 7.15 29.67
N PRO A 154 -10.62 5.99 30.34
CA PRO A 154 -11.29 4.83 29.76
C PRO A 154 -12.72 5.21 29.33
N PRO A 155 -13.18 4.75 28.16
CA PRO A 155 -14.55 4.97 27.75
C PRO A 155 -15.54 4.39 28.77
N SER A 156 -16.57 5.16 29.12
CA SER A 156 -17.64 4.69 30.00
C SER A 156 -18.66 3.88 29.21
N ALA A 157 -19.10 2.74 29.74
CA ALA A 157 -20.21 2.00 29.16
C ALA A 157 -21.44 2.92 28.98
N PRO A 158 -22.15 2.85 27.84
CA PRO A 158 -23.33 3.67 27.63
C PRO A 158 -24.43 3.29 28.61
N ALA A 159 -25.29 4.26 28.91
CA ALA A 159 -26.46 4.01 29.72
C ALA A 159 -27.41 3.01 29.01
N ALA A 160 -28.16 2.24 29.79
CA ALA A 160 -29.17 1.36 29.23
C ALA A 160 -30.17 2.15 28.37
N GLY A 161 -30.38 1.70 27.13
CA GLY A 161 -31.26 2.38 26.17
C GLY A 161 -30.62 3.53 25.40
N SER A 162 -29.30 3.76 25.52
CA SER A 162 -28.59 4.68 24.63
C SER A 162 -28.78 4.30 23.16
N PRO A 163 -28.94 5.28 22.24
CA PRO A 163 -29.04 5.01 20.81
C PRO A 163 -27.83 4.19 20.31
N GLN A 164 -28.09 3.24 19.42
CA GLN A 164 -27.07 2.38 18.81
C GLN A 164 -27.08 2.57 17.31
N ASN A 165 -25.89 2.71 16.73
CA ASN A 165 -25.71 2.70 15.29
C ASN A 165 -25.32 1.29 14.82
N ARG A 166 -25.98 0.81 13.77
CA ARG A 166 -25.67 -0.46 13.09
C ARG A 166 -24.90 -0.17 11.82
N VAL A 167 -23.63 -0.56 11.81
CA VAL A 167 -22.71 -0.36 10.69
C VAL A 167 -22.48 -1.68 9.97
N LEU A 168 -22.70 -1.70 8.65
CA LEU A 168 -22.31 -2.84 7.81
C LEU A 168 -20.84 -2.70 7.41
N PHE A 169 -20.08 -3.80 7.47
CA PHE A 169 -18.70 -3.84 6.98
C PHE A 169 -18.58 -4.82 5.81
N LEU A 170 -18.16 -4.31 4.65
CA LEU A 170 -17.88 -5.06 3.43
C LEU A 170 -16.40 -4.94 3.09
N THR A 171 -15.75 -6.03 2.71
CA THR A 171 -14.33 -6.02 2.35
C THR A 171 -14.01 -7.20 1.45
N ASP A 172 -12.99 -7.07 0.60
CA ASP A 172 -12.39 -8.17 -0.18
C ASP A 172 -13.46 -8.94 -0.98
N ILE A 173 -14.18 -8.19 -1.84
CA ILE A 173 -15.26 -8.73 -2.68
C ILE A 173 -14.70 -9.68 -3.73
N HIS A 174 -13.58 -9.29 -4.35
CA HIS A 174 -12.92 -9.99 -5.46
C HIS A 174 -13.92 -10.63 -6.43
N TRP A 175 -14.61 -9.78 -7.17
CA TRP A 175 -15.46 -10.22 -8.25
C TRP A 175 -14.61 -10.69 -9.42
N ASP A 176 -14.76 -11.97 -9.79
CA ASP A 176 -14.20 -12.54 -10.99
C ASP A 176 -15.24 -12.52 -12.13
N GLN A 177 -15.02 -11.64 -13.11
CA GLN A 177 -15.86 -11.56 -14.31
C GLN A 177 -15.82 -12.84 -15.15
N GLU A 178 -14.74 -13.63 -15.07
CA GLU A 178 -14.54 -14.84 -15.86
C GLU A 178 -14.84 -16.13 -15.09
N TYR A 179 -15.40 -16.04 -13.88
CA TYR A 179 -15.78 -17.21 -13.10
C TYR A 179 -16.74 -18.11 -13.90
N ALA A 180 -16.37 -19.38 -14.06
CA ALA A 180 -17.10 -20.37 -14.83
C ALA A 180 -17.44 -21.59 -13.98
N GLU A 181 -18.72 -21.80 -13.71
CA GLU A 181 -19.22 -23.01 -13.06
C GLU A 181 -18.84 -24.27 -13.87
N GLY A 182 -18.49 -25.35 -13.17
CA GLY A 182 -18.07 -26.61 -13.77
C GLY A 182 -16.62 -26.64 -14.28
N SER A 183 -15.92 -25.49 -14.30
CA SER A 183 -14.50 -25.45 -14.64
C SER A 183 -13.61 -26.07 -13.54
N ALA A 184 -12.35 -26.34 -13.84
CA ALA A 184 -11.44 -26.89 -12.84
C ALA A 184 -11.15 -25.89 -11.70
N ALA A 185 -11.41 -26.30 -10.45
CA ALA A 185 -11.07 -25.52 -9.26
C ALA A 185 -9.63 -25.76 -8.77
N ASP A 186 -9.01 -26.86 -9.18
CA ASP A 186 -7.63 -27.25 -8.85
C ASP A 186 -6.72 -27.15 -10.07
N CYS A 187 -6.65 -25.97 -10.67
CA CYS A 187 -5.77 -25.66 -11.79
C CYS A 187 -4.34 -25.32 -11.30
N LYS A 188 -3.41 -25.17 -12.24
CA LYS A 188 -2.02 -24.81 -11.89
C LYS A 188 -1.80 -23.31 -11.73
N ASP A 189 -2.63 -22.48 -12.36
CA ASP A 189 -2.54 -21.03 -12.29
C ASP A 189 -2.88 -20.48 -10.89
N PRO A 190 -2.43 -19.27 -10.52
CA PRO A 190 -2.68 -18.71 -9.18
C PRO A 190 -4.17 -18.50 -8.85
N LEU A 191 -5.01 -18.28 -9.85
CA LEU A 191 -6.47 -18.21 -9.75
C LEU A 191 -7.09 -19.25 -10.69
N CYS A 192 -8.07 -20.01 -10.19
CA CYS A 192 -8.78 -21.05 -10.92
C CYS A 192 -10.29 -20.74 -11.02
N CYS A 193 -11.11 -21.76 -11.33
CA CYS A 193 -12.56 -21.64 -11.51
C CYS A 193 -12.97 -20.74 -12.69
N ARG A 194 -12.14 -20.68 -13.72
CA ARG A 194 -12.36 -19.95 -14.98
C ARG A 194 -12.37 -20.91 -16.16
N ASN A 195 -12.91 -20.49 -17.31
CA ASN A 195 -12.91 -21.33 -18.52
C ASN A 195 -11.49 -21.76 -18.95
N ASP A 196 -10.48 -20.92 -18.73
CA ASP A 196 -9.08 -21.21 -19.05
C ASP A 196 -8.38 -22.09 -17.99
N SER A 197 -9.04 -22.41 -16.87
CA SER A 197 -8.53 -23.33 -15.84
C SER A 197 -8.49 -24.80 -16.30
N GLY A 198 -9.07 -25.10 -17.46
CA GLY A 198 -9.16 -26.43 -18.05
C GLY A 198 -10.35 -27.24 -17.53
N THR A 199 -10.48 -28.48 -18.03
CA THR A 199 -11.54 -29.38 -17.62
C THR A 199 -11.17 -30.14 -16.35
N PRO A 200 -12.13 -30.37 -15.43
CA PRO A 200 -11.93 -31.26 -14.31
C PRO A 200 -11.59 -32.68 -14.81
N SER A 201 -10.62 -33.32 -14.19
CA SER A 201 -10.45 -34.78 -14.32
C SER A 201 -11.22 -35.46 -13.19
N TRP A 202 -11.49 -36.77 -13.30
CA TRP A 202 -12.21 -37.58 -12.29
C TRP A 202 -11.72 -37.45 -10.83
N ARG A 203 -10.56 -36.81 -10.57
CA ARG A 203 -9.99 -36.57 -9.25
C ARG A 203 -9.85 -35.09 -8.86
N ARG A 204 -10.27 -34.13 -9.70
CA ARG A 204 -10.17 -32.69 -9.42
C ARG A 204 -11.55 -32.10 -9.09
N ARG A 205 -11.57 -31.11 -8.20
CA ARG A 205 -12.80 -30.41 -7.83
C ARG A 205 -13.27 -29.49 -8.96
N GLU A 206 -14.57 -29.40 -9.12
CA GLU A 206 -15.23 -28.52 -10.08
C GLU A 206 -15.65 -27.21 -9.40
N ALA A 207 -15.72 -26.14 -10.18
CA ALA A 207 -16.21 -24.85 -9.72
C ALA A 207 -17.72 -24.92 -9.44
N GLY A 208 -18.13 -24.59 -8.22
CA GLY A 208 -19.54 -24.57 -7.83
C GLY A 208 -20.31 -23.38 -8.39
N TYR A 209 -21.64 -23.42 -8.35
CA TYR A 209 -22.46 -22.31 -8.83
C TYR A 209 -22.18 -20.99 -8.08
N TRP A 210 -22.04 -21.04 -6.75
CA TRP A 210 -21.91 -19.87 -5.87
C TRP A 210 -20.46 -19.47 -5.51
N GLY A 211 -19.47 -20.25 -5.93
CA GLY A 211 -18.11 -20.16 -5.40
C GLY A 211 -17.60 -21.53 -4.97
N THR A 212 -16.30 -21.62 -4.70
CA THR A 212 -15.63 -22.90 -4.44
C THR A 212 -14.55 -22.75 -3.40
N TYR A 213 -14.43 -23.72 -2.49
CA TYR A 213 -13.31 -23.83 -1.55
C TYR A 213 -12.00 -24.19 -2.27
N SER A 214 -11.39 -23.22 -2.93
CA SER A 214 -10.08 -23.34 -3.59
C SER A 214 -9.46 -21.95 -3.74
N LYS A 215 -8.42 -21.84 -4.57
CA LYS A 215 -7.87 -20.57 -5.06
C LYS A 215 -8.77 -20.02 -6.18
N CYS A 216 -10.00 -19.67 -5.81
CA CYS A 216 -11.02 -19.13 -6.69
C CYS A 216 -11.69 -17.93 -6.04
N ASP A 217 -12.05 -16.96 -6.88
CA ASP A 217 -12.81 -15.77 -6.52
C ASP A 217 -14.29 -15.96 -6.85
N LEU A 218 -15.11 -14.91 -6.75
CA LEU A 218 -16.57 -15.04 -6.80
C LEU A 218 -17.18 -14.67 -8.15
N PRO A 219 -18.23 -15.37 -8.61
CA PRO A 219 -19.07 -14.88 -9.69
C PRO A 219 -19.98 -13.73 -9.21
N LEU A 220 -20.35 -12.83 -10.12
CA LEU A 220 -21.18 -11.65 -9.82
C LEU A 220 -22.49 -12.00 -9.09
N ARG A 221 -23.10 -13.14 -9.43
CA ARG A 221 -24.35 -13.61 -8.80
C ARG A 221 -24.22 -13.83 -7.29
N THR A 222 -23.06 -14.27 -6.80
CA THR A 222 -22.83 -14.44 -5.36
C THR A 222 -22.73 -13.09 -4.68
N VAL A 223 -22.02 -12.14 -5.31
CA VAL A 223 -21.91 -10.76 -4.83
C VAL A 223 -23.29 -10.10 -4.80
N GLU A 224 -24.09 -10.23 -5.86
CA GLU A 224 -25.46 -9.69 -5.90
C GLU A 224 -26.38 -10.35 -4.85
N HIS A 225 -26.31 -11.67 -4.68
CA HIS A 225 -27.10 -12.39 -3.68
C HIS A 225 -26.73 -11.94 -2.25
N LEU A 226 -25.44 -11.74 -1.95
CA LEU A 226 -24.99 -11.17 -0.69
C LEU A 226 -25.58 -9.77 -0.48
N LEU A 227 -25.51 -8.90 -1.49
CA LEU A 227 -26.02 -7.53 -1.40
C LEU A 227 -27.54 -7.48 -1.19
N GLN A 228 -28.29 -8.38 -1.84
CA GLN A 228 -29.73 -8.54 -1.59
C GLN A 228 -30.01 -9.00 -0.16
N HIS A 229 -29.19 -9.90 0.39
CA HIS A 229 -29.35 -10.39 1.75
C HIS A 229 -29.01 -9.32 2.79
N VAL A 230 -27.94 -8.53 2.61
CA VAL A 230 -27.58 -7.46 3.57
C VAL A 230 -28.58 -6.31 3.56
N ALA A 231 -29.15 -5.98 2.40
CA ALA A 231 -30.21 -4.97 2.32
C ALA A 231 -31.42 -5.36 3.18
N LYS A 232 -31.77 -6.65 3.22
CA LYS A 232 -32.85 -7.18 4.08
C LYS A 232 -32.48 -7.28 5.56
N SER A 233 -31.17 -7.35 5.87
CA SER A 233 -30.65 -7.49 7.24
C SER A 233 -30.55 -6.15 8.00
N GLY A 234 -30.80 -5.04 7.31
CA GLY A 234 -30.79 -3.68 7.87
C GLY A 234 -31.96 -3.42 8.85
N PRO A 235 -32.24 -2.15 9.18
CA PRO A 235 -31.61 -0.94 8.63
C PRO A 235 -30.16 -0.79 9.07
N TRP A 236 -29.37 -0.10 8.24
CA TRP A 236 -27.98 0.27 8.48
C TRP A 236 -27.88 1.79 8.51
N ASP A 237 -27.18 2.35 9.49
CA ASP A 237 -26.95 3.79 9.55
C ASP A 237 -25.95 4.23 8.48
N TRP A 238 -24.92 3.40 8.24
CA TRP A 238 -23.97 3.54 7.14
C TRP A 238 -23.20 2.23 6.89
N VAL A 239 -22.35 2.24 5.87
CA VAL A 239 -21.49 1.10 5.50
C VAL A 239 -20.04 1.52 5.43
N TYR A 240 -19.14 0.68 5.94
CA TYR A 240 -17.71 0.72 5.63
C TYR A 240 -17.40 -0.32 4.55
N TRP A 241 -16.71 0.11 3.49
CA TRP A 241 -16.35 -0.75 2.38
C TRP A 241 -14.86 -0.66 2.07
N THR A 242 -14.04 -1.59 2.56
CA THR A 242 -12.57 -1.42 2.57
C THR A 242 -11.84 -2.01 1.36
N GLY A 243 -12.44 -1.95 0.17
CA GLY A 243 -11.73 -2.21 -1.09
C GLY A 243 -11.64 -3.68 -1.50
N ASP A 244 -10.68 -3.96 -2.39
CA ASP A 244 -10.43 -5.23 -3.07
C ASP A 244 -11.64 -5.77 -3.84
N ILE A 245 -11.93 -5.06 -4.93
CA ILE A 245 -12.99 -5.33 -5.90
C ILE A 245 -12.52 -6.33 -6.97
N PRO A 246 -11.38 -6.13 -7.63
CA PRO A 246 -10.93 -6.98 -8.73
C PRO A 246 -10.41 -8.34 -8.24
N ALA A 247 -10.56 -9.38 -9.04
CA ALA A 247 -10.09 -10.73 -8.71
C ALA A 247 -8.54 -10.87 -8.71
N HIS A 248 -8.06 -12.06 -8.36
CA HIS A 248 -6.64 -12.40 -8.31
C HIS A 248 -6.03 -12.83 -9.66
N ASN A 249 -6.64 -12.46 -10.80
CA ASN A 249 -6.11 -12.69 -12.16
C ASN A 249 -5.03 -11.66 -12.53
N VAL A 250 -4.11 -11.37 -11.60
CA VAL A 250 -3.19 -10.22 -11.62
C VAL A 250 -2.18 -10.22 -12.78
N TRP A 251 -2.06 -11.32 -13.51
CA TRP A 251 -1.23 -11.41 -14.71
C TRP A 251 -1.96 -10.94 -15.98
N ALA A 252 -3.27 -10.69 -15.93
CA ALA A 252 -4.09 -10.43 -17.10
C ALA A 252 -5.13 -9.31 -16.86
N GLN A 253 -4.76 -8.28 -16.10
CA GLN A 253 -5.62 -7.14 -15.81
C GLN A 253 -5.30 -5.93 -16.70
N THR A 254 -6.32 -5.14 -17.01
CA THR A 254 -6.19 -3.87 -17.76
C THR A 254 -6.89 -2.75 -17.01
N ARG A 255 -6.46 -1.50 -17.20
CA ARG A 255 -7.13 -0.35 -16.54
C ARG A 255 -8.63 -0.29 -16.86
N ALA A 256 -9.01 -0.60 -18.10
CA ALA A 256 -10.40 -0.63 -18.51
C ALA A 256 -11.22 -1.67 -17.72
N GLN A 257 -10.64 -2.85 -17.47
CA GLN A 257 -11.27 -3.87 -16.63
C GLN A 257 -11.41 -3.38 -15.18
N GLN A 258 -10.34 -2.87 -14.56
CA GLN A 258 -10.37 -2.36 -13.19
C GLN A 258 -11.45 -1.28 -12.99
N LEU A 259 -11.54 -0.32 -13.92
CA LEU A 259 -12.55 0.74 -13.87
C LEU A 259 -13.97 0.18 -14.08
N SER A 260 -14.13 -0.78 -14.99
CA SER A 260 -15.42 -1.45 -15.21
C SER A 260 -15.88 -2.19 -13.95
N GLU A 261 -14.99 -2.93 -13.30
CA GLU A 261 -15.28 -3.67 -12.06
C GLU A 261 -15.62 -2.73 -10.90
N LEU A 262 -14.84 -1.66 -10.72
CA LEU A 262 -15.14 -0.58 -9.78
C LEU A 262 -16.55 -0.01 -10.00
N THR A 263 -16.88 0.39 -11.23
CA THR A 263 -18.18 0.96 -11.57
C THR A 263 -19.32 -0.03 -11.33
N VAL A 264 -19.18 -1.28 -11.77
CA VAL A 264 -20.23 -2.31 -11.63
C VAL A 264 -20.51 -2.59 -10.15
N ILE A 265 -19.47 -2.85 -9.35
CA ILE A 265 -19.66 -3.20 -7.93
C ILE A 265 -20.16 -2.00 -7.13
N THR A 266 -19.62 -0.80 -7.37
CA THR A 266 -20.11 0.44 -6.73
C THR A 266 -21.60 0.63 -6.98
N ARG A 267 -22.04 0.51 -8.24
CA ARG A 267 -23.45 0.68 -8.61
C ARG A 267 -24.33 -0.45 -8.10
N LEU A 268 -23.82 -1.67 -8.00
CA LEU A 268 -24.55 -2.80 -7.42
C LEU A 268 -24.79 -2.60 -5.92
N ILE A 269 -23.78 -2.12 -5.19
CA ILE A 269 -23.90 -1.73 -3.78
C ILE A 269 -24.97 -0.64 -3.64
N HIS A 270 -24.87 0.44 -4.42
CA HIS A 270 -25.84 1.54 -4.39
C HIS A 270 -27.27 1.07 -4.72
N LYS A 271 -27.43 0.22 -5.75
CA LYS A 271 -28.72 -0.36 -6.16
C LYS A 271 -29.40 -1.11 -5.03
N HIS A 272 -28.66 -1.93 -4.27
CA HIS A 272 -29.25 -2.82 -3.27
C HIS A 272 -29.41 -2.18 -1.89
N LEU A 273 -28.47 -1.34 -1.45
CA LEU A 273 -28.59 -0.63 -0.18
C LEU A 273 -29.55 0.56 -0.25
N GLY A 274 -29.75 1.10 -1.45
CA GLY A 274 -30.64 2.22 -1.71
C GLY A 274 -29.99 3.58 -1.39
N PRO A 275 -30.65 4.67 -1.81
CA PRO A 275 -30.08 6.02 -1.75
C PRO A 275 -29.99 6.61 -0.33
N ASN A 276 -30.63 5.97 0.66
CA ASN A 276 -30.68 6.46 2.03
C ASN A 276 -29.52 5.95 2.90
N VAL A 277 -28.71 5.01 2.40
CA VAL A 277 -27.57 4.45 3.12
C VAL A 277 -26.28 4.98 2.51
N THR A 278 -25.50 5.72 3.30
CA THR A 278 -24.19 6.21 2.87
C THR A 278 -23.14 5.13 2.99
N VAL A 279 -22.34 4.94 1.94
CA VAL A 279 -21.21 4.00 1.93
C VAL A 279 -19.91 4.79 1.98
N TYR A 280 -19.03 4.42 2.91
CA TYR A 280 -17.71 5.03 3.05
C TYR A 280 -16.63 4.05 2.64
N PRO A 281 -16.09 4.18 1.42
CA PRO A 281 -15.09 3.26 0.90
C PRO A 281 -13.66 3.57 1.38
N ALA A 282 -12.81 2.54 1.38
CA ALA A 282 -11.35 2.65 1.38
C ALA A 282 -10.80 1.89 0.18
N ILE A 283 -9.57 2.24 -0.23
CA ILE A 283 -8.90 1.64 -1.38
C ILE A 283 -8.06 0.46 -0.89
N GLY A 284 -8.26 -0.71 -1.51
CA GLY A 284 -7.44 -1.91 -1.36
C GLY A 284 -6.31 -1.99 -2.38
N ASN A 285 -5.58 -3.10 -2.36
CA ASN A 285 -4.36 -3.25 -3.14
C ASN A 285 -4.60 -3.87 -4.53
N HIS A 286 -5.78 -4.46 -4.76
CA HIS A 286 -6.20 -4.99 -6.05
C HIS A 286 -6.89 -3.97 -6.96
N GLU A 287 -7.21 -2.75 -6.51
CA GLU A 287 -7.88 -1.76 -7.39
C GLU A 287 -7.01 -1.26 -8.56
N SER A 288 -5.69 -1.21 -8.38
CA SER A 288 -4.76 -0.75 -9.42
C SER A 288 -4.23 -1.91 -10.25
N THR A 289 -3.77 -1.60 -11.46
CA THR A 289 -3.03 -2.53 -12.32
C THR A 289 -1.73 -1.86 -12.79
N PRO A 290 -0.56 -2.53 -12.64
CA PRO A 290 -0.37 -3.85 -12.02
C PRO A 290 -0.77 -3.88 -10.54
N VAL A 291 -1.09 -5.06 -9.99
CA VAL A 291 -1.50 -5.18 -8.57
C VAL A 291 -0.45 -4.56 -7.65
N ASN A 292 -0.90 -3.89 -6.58
CA ASN A 292 -0.07 -3.11 -5.65
C ASN A 292 0.64 -1.87 -6.24
N SER A 293 0.42 -1.54 -7.53
CA SER A 293 1.02 -0.36 -8.18
C SER A 293 0.28 0.92 -7.76
N PHE A 294 0.73 1.54 -6.67
CA PHE A 294 0.20 2.82 -6.17
C PHE A 294 1.30 3.88 -6.07
N PRO A 295 1.66 4.50 -7.21
CA PRO A 295 2.61 5.61 -7.22
C PRO A 295 2.14 6.76 -6.30
N PRO A 296 3.02 7.32 -5.45
CA PRO A 296 2.70 8.50 -4.67
C PRO A 296 2.38 9.72 -5.56
N PRO A 297 1.72 10.77 -5.02
CA PRO A 297 1.34 11.96 -5.80
C PRO A 297 2.50 12.76 -6.41
N SER A 298 3.75 12.45 -6.05
CA SER A 298 4.96 12.96 -6.72
C SER A 298 5.13 12.43 -8.14
N GLU A 299 4.53 11.28 -8.45
CA GLU A 299 4.50 10.72 -9.79
C GLU A 299 3.33 11.29 -10.60
N HIS A 300 3.60 11.60 -11.87
CA HIS A 300 2.68 12.37 -12.71
C HIS A 300 2.42 11.69 -14.06
N GLY A 301 1.40 12.18 -14.75
CA GLY A 301 1.03 11.71 -16.09
C GLY A 301 0.47 10.29 -16.06
N ASN A 302 0.73 9.53 -17.14
CA ASN A 302 0.09 8.23 -17.34
C ASN A 302 0.51 7.15 -16.32
N ARG A 303 1.63 7.33 -15.62
CA ARG A 303 2.08 6.41 -14.56
C ARG A 303 1.38 6.64 -13.22
N SER A 304 0.82 7.82 -12.99
CA SER A 304 0.10 8.13 -11.75
C SER A 304 -1.20 7.31 -11.61
N SER A 305 -1.71 7.19 -10.40
CA SER A 305 -3.02 6.59 -10.12
C SER A 305 -4.21 7.52 -10.39
N ALA A 306 -4.02 8.65 -11.08
CA ALA A 306 -5.08 9.62 -11.33
C ALA A 306 -6.25 9.02 -12.13
N TRP A 307 -5.98 8.08 -13.05
CA TRP A 307 -7.03 7.36 -13.79
C TRP A 307 -8.00 6.62 -12.86
N LEU A 308 -7.47 6.02 -11.78
CA LEU A 308 -8.24 5.28 -10.81
C LEU A 308 -8.95 6.21 -9.82
N TYR A 309 -8.20 7.14 -9.21
CA TYR A 309 -8.75 8.03 -8.18
C TYR A 309 -9.80 9.00 -8.73
N ASN A 310 -9.68 9.43 -10.00
CA ASN A 310 -10.70 10.27 -10.62
C ASN A 310 -12.01 9.49 -10.84
N THR A 311 -11.95 8.26 -11.35
CA THR A 311 -13.15 7.43 -11.51
C THR A 311 -13.77 7.04 -10.18
N MET A 312 -12.96 6.73 -9.14
CA MET A 312 -13.46 6.55 -7.78
C MET A 312 -14.20 7.80 -7.28
N ALA A 313 -13.64 8.99 -7.49
CA ALA A 313 -14.28 10.23 -7.08
C ALA A 313 -15.58 10.52 -7.84
N GLU A 314 -15.72 10.06 -9.08
CA GLU A 314 -16.96 10.15 -9.86
C GLU A 314 -18.02 9.16 -9.36
N GLU A 315 -17.67 7.88 -9.21
CA GLU A 315 -18.61 6.84 -8.78
C GLU A 315 -18.99 6.96 -7.30
N TRP A 316 -18.12 7.51 -6.45
CA TRP A 316 -18.36 7.71 -5.01
C TRP A 316 -18.87 9.11 -4.64
N ALA A 317 -19.03 10.01 -5.62
CA ALA A 317 -19.61 11.34 -5.41
C ALA A 317 -20.99 11.33 -4.73
N PRO A 318 -21.89 10.34 -4.95
CA PRO A 318 -23.16 10.28 -4.23
C PRO A 318 -23.02 10.11 -2.71
N TRP A 319 -21.89 9.60 -2.22
CA TRP A 319 -21.67 9.32 -0.80
C TRP A 319 -20.72 10.31 -0.11
N LEU A 320 -19.87 10.99 -0.88
CA LEU A 320 -18.76 11.77 -0.34
C LEU A 320 -18.92 13.26 -0.67
N PRO A 321 -18.73 14.17 0.31
CA PRO A 321 -18.74 15.60 0.04
C PRO A 321 -17.52 16.02 -0.79
N GLU A 322 -17.62 17.16 -1.50
CA GLU A 322 -16.56 17.63 -2.41
C GLU A 322 -15.18 17.75 -1.74
N GLN A 323 -15.13 18.15 -0.46
CA GLN A 323 -13.87 18.24 0.28
C GLN A 323 -13.19 16.88 0.47
N ALA A 324 -13.97 15.81 0.64
CA ALA A 324 -13.46 14.44 0.71
C ALA A 324 -13.05 13.94 -0.69
N LEU A 325 -13.81 14.28 -1.73
CA LEU A 325 -13.46 13.96 -3.12
C LEU A 325 -12.14 14.60 -3.55
N LYS A 326 -11.82 15.80 -3.04
CA LYS A 326 -10.55 16.48 -3.34
C LYS A 326 -9.32 15.70 -2.83
N THR A 327 -9.34 15.22 -1.58
CA THR A 327 -8.22 14.42 -1.04
C THR A 327 -8.20 13.02 -1.65
N LEU A 328 -9.38 12.46 -1.97
CA LEU A 328 -9.51 11.20 -2.68
C LEU A 328 -8.80 11.27 -4.05
N ARG A 329 -9.06 12.30 -4.86
CA ARG A 329 -8.36 12.52 -6.14
C ARG A 329 -6.85 12.75 -5.97
N TYR A 330 -6.44 13.38 -4.87
CA TYR A 330 -5.03 13.65 -4.61
C TYR A 330 -4.23 12.39 -4.26
N GLY A 331 -4.72 11.57 -3.33
CA GLY A 331 -3.93 10.48 -2.75
C GLY A 331 -4.71 9.22 -2.40
N GLY A 332 -6.01 9.15 -2.69
CA GLY A 332 -6.81 7.97 -2.40
C GLY A 332 -7.31 7.86 -0.95
N PHE A 333 -7.22 8.93 -0.17
CA PHE A 333 -7.65 8.98 1.24
C PHE A 333 -8.52 10.22 1.49
N TYR A 334 -9.35 10.16 2.54
CA TYR A 334 -10.24 11.28 2.87
C TYR A 334 -10.76 11.26 4.30
N THR A 335 -11.34 12.38 4.73
CA THR A 335 -12.06 12.48 6.00
C THR A 335 -13.37 13.25 5.83
N LEU A 336 -14.36 12.91 6.65
CA LEU A 336 -15.62 13.63 6.76
C LEU A 336 -16.24 13.39 8.13
N GLN A 337 -17.23 14.21 8.50
CA GLN A 337 -18.04 13.99 9.68
C GLN A 337 -19.24 13.11 9.29
N ILE A 338 -19.39 11.94 9.94
CA ILE A 338 -20.53 11.03 9.68
C ILE A 338 -21.77 11.59 10.39
N GLN A 339 -21.60 11.97 11.66
CA GLN A 339 -22.64 12.53 12.52
C GLN A 339 -21.98 13.50 13.51
N PRO A 340 -22.75 14.38 14.19
CA PRO A 340 -22.20 15.26 15.22
C PRO A 340 -21.34 14.48 16.22
N GLY A 341 -20.11 14.94 16.45
CA GLY A 341 -19.16 14.29 17.36
C GLY A 341 -18.44 13.05 16.83
N LEU A 342 -18.73 12.54 15.62
CA LEU A 342 -18.03 11.40 15.03
C LEU A 342 -17.48 11.72 13.63
N ARG A 343 -16.16 11.61 13.50
CA ARG A 343 -15.42 11.76 12.24
C ARG A 343 -14.95 10.41 11.73
N LEU A 344 -14.98 10.25 10.40
CA LEU A 344 -14.35 9.15 9.70
C LEU A 344 -13.05 9.60 9.06
N VAL A 345 -12.06 8.72 9.10
CA VAL A 345 -10.85 8.81 8.29
C VAL A 345 -10.71 7.53 7.47
N SER A 346 -10.71 7.65 6.15
CA SER A 346 -10.41 6.57 5.21
C SER A 346 -8.98 6.73 4.71
N LEU A 347 -8.13 5.75 5.02
CA LEU A 347 -6.71 5.74 4.66
C LEU A 347 -6.45 4.90 3.42
N ASN A 348 -5.54 5.37 2.57
CA ASN A 348 -4.96 4.57 1.51
C ASN A 348 -3.78 3.78 2.08
N MET A 349 -4.02 2.52 2.43
CA MET A 349 -3.01 1.68 3.07
C MET A 349 -1.94 1.18 2.08
N ASN A 350 -2.12 1.39 0.77
CA ASN A 350 -1.11 1.05 -0.24
C ASN A 350 0.18 1.87 -0.09
N TYR A 351 0.14 3.02 0.57
CA TYR A 351 1.33 3.80 0.92
C TYR A 351 2.13 3.24 2.10
N CYS A 352 1.64 2.19 2.74
CA CYS A 352 2.37 1.43 3.74
C CYS A 352 2.78 0.03 3.25
N ALA A 353 2.21 -0.45 2.14
CA ALA A 353 2.36 -1.82 1.67
C ALA A 353 3.80 -2.17 1.32
N ARG A 354 4.22 -3.39 1.61
CA ARG A 354 5.56 -3.88 1.26
C ARG A 354 5.66 -4.21 -0.23
N GLU A 355 4.52 -4.53 -0.81
CA GLU A 355 4.29 -4.95 -2.19
C GLU A 355 4.24 -3.74 -3.15
N ASN A 356 4.03 -2.54 -2.62
CA ASN A 356 4.05 -1.31 -3.42
C ASN A 356 5.49 -0.92 -3.76
N PHE A 357 5.95 -1.40 -4.92
CA PHE A 357 7.31 -1.22 -5.40
C PHE A 357 7.69 0.25 -5.68
N TRP A 358 6.71 1.16 -5.82
CA TRP A 358 6.97 2.60 -5.95
C TRP A 358 7.63 3.20 -4.70
N LEU A 359 7.40 2.58 -3.54
CA LEU A 359 7.98 3.02 -2.27
C LEU A 359 9.50 2.78 -2.19
N MET A 360 10.08 2.03 -3.12
CA MET A 360 11.54 1.98 -3.27
C MET A 360 12.13 3.35 -3.61
N VAL A 361 11.39 4.19 -4.35
CA VAL A 361 11.87 5.54 -4.73
C VAL A 361 11.89 6.46 -3.52
N ASN A 362 10.79 6.48 -2.75
CA ASN A 362 10.72 7.18 -1.48
C ASN A 362 9.59 6.61 -0.62
N SER A 363 9.94 5.97 0.49
CA SER A 363 8.98 5.41 1.45
C SER A 363 8.63 6.36 2.60
N THR A 364 9.13 7.60 2.59
CA THR A 364 8.91 8.59 3.66
C THR A 364 7.54 9.22 3.53
N ASP A 365 6.64 8.89 4.46
CA ASP A 365 5.24 9.34 4.52
C ASP A 365 4.62 9.65 3.14
N PRO A 366 4.42 8.65 2.27
CA PRO A 366 3.95 8.92 0.91
C PRO A 366 2.60 9.66 0.93
N ALA A 367 2.48 10.66 0.05
CA ALA A 367 1.37 11.62 0.02
C ALA A 367 1.19 12.48 1.30
N ASN A 368 2.17 12.49 2.21
CA ASN A 368 2.07 13.07 3.55
C ASN A 368 0.84 12.56 4.33
N GLN A 369 0.46 11.30 4.12
CA GLN A 369 -0.79 10.74 4.64
C GLN A 369 -0.79 10.66 6.18
N LEU A 370 0.30 10.24 6.81
CA LEU A 370 0.38 10.19 8.28
C LEU A 370 0.44 11.60 8.86
N GLN A 371 1.14 12.54 8.20
CA GLN A 371 1.17 13.93 8.69
C GLN A 371 -0.22 14.57 8.60
N TRP A 372 -0.95 14.28 7.53
CA TRP A 372 -2.35 14.66 7.37
C TRP A 372 -3.25 14.00 8.43
N LEU A 373 -3.08 12.70 8.71
CA LEU A 373 -3.81 12.00 9.76
C LEU A 373 -3.60 12.66 11.13
N VAL A 374 -2.36 13.02 11.47
CA VAL A 374 -2.04 13.75 12.70
C VAL A 374 -2.81 15.06 12.80
N GLN A 375 -2.92 15.82 11.69
CA GLN A 375 -3.67 17.07 11.66
C GLN A 375 -5.17 16.84 11.86
N VAL A 376 -5.72 15.79 11.24
CA VAL A 376 -7.14 15.44 11.39
C VAL A 376 -7.44 15.02 12.83
N LEU A 377 -6.61 14.16 13.42
CA LEU A 377 -6.80 13.67 14.79
C LEU A 377 -6.65 14.80 15.82
N GLN A 378 -5.66 15.69 15.66
CA GLN A 378 -5.53 16.86 16.54
C GLN A 378 -6.76 17.77 16.43
N ALA A 379 -7.21 18.07 15.21
CA ALA A 379 -8.39 18.90 15.01
C ALA A 379 -9.67 18.27 15.57
N SER A 380 -9.77 16.94 15.59
CA SER A 380 -10.86 16.22 16.25
C SER A 380 -10.73 16.23 17.77
N GLU A 381 -9.54 16.04 18.33
CA GLU A 381 -9.25 16.18 19.76
C GLU A 381 -9.65 17.58 20.27
N ASP A 382 -9.25 18.63 19.56
CA ASP A 382 -9.57 20.03 19.90
C ASP A 382 -11.08 20.31 19.89
N LYS A 383 -11.84 19.58 19.08
CA LYS A 383 -13.31 19.69 18.97
C LYS A 383 -14.07 18.71 19.87
N GLY A 384 -13.37 17.81 20.58
CA GLY A 384 -13.99 16.71 21.31
C GLY A 384 -14.71 15.69 20.41
N GLU A 385 -14.34 15.59 19.13
CA GLU A 385 -14.85 14.56 18.22
C GLU A 385 -14.16 13.22 18.50
N LYS A 386 -14.90 12.12 18.32
CA LYS A 386 -14.36 10.77 18.21
C LYS A 386 -14.07 10.44 16.74
N VAL A 387 -13.12 9.53 16.53
CA VAL A 387 -12.65 9.17 15.18
C VAL A 387 -12.74 7.67 14.94
N HIS A 388 -13.38 7.28 13.84
CA HIS A 388 -13.23 5.95 13.24
C HIS A 388 -12.20 6.02 12.12
N ILE A 389 -11.28 5.05 12.09
CA ILE A 389 -10.32 4.88 11.01
C ILE A 389 -10.69 3.63 10.22
N ILE A 390 -10.82 3.76 8.91
CA ILE A 390 -10.98 2.65 7.98
C ILE A 390 -9.81 2.61 7.01
N GLY A 391 -9.40 1.41 6.60
CA GLY A 391 -8.37 1.18 5.60
C GLY A 391 -8.43 -0.27 5.12
N HIS A 392 -7.61 -0.62 4.15
CA HIS A 392 -7.58 -1.99 3.64
C HIS A 392 -6.56 -2.87 4.38
N ILE A 393 -5.27 -2.69 4.11
CA ILE A 393 -4.17 -3.46 4.73
C ILE A 393 -4.06 -3.09 6.22
N PRO A 394 -4.12 -4.05 7.15
CA PRO A 394 -4.01 -3.74 8.56
C PRO A 394 -2.60 -3.27 8.95
N PRO A 395 -2.46 -2.33 9.91
CA PRO A 395 -1.18 -1.65 10.20
C PRO A 395 -0.02 -2.57 10.57
N GLY A 396 -0.28 -3.75 11.15
CA GLY A 396 0.74 -4.74 11.48
C GLY A 396 1.46 -5.35 10.27
N LEU A 397 0.89 -5.24 9.06
CA LEU A 397 1.48 -5.77 7.83
C LEU A 397 2.29 -4.73 7.03
N CYS A 398 2.17 -3.46 7.40
CA CYS A 398 2.87 -2.35 6.74
C CYS A 398 4.41 -2.44 6.84
N LEU A 399 5.10 -1.57 6.08
CA LEU A 399 6.52 -1.26 6.22
C LEU A 399 6.85 -0.78 7.64
N GLY A 400 8.01 -1.19 8.16
CA GLY A 400 8.39 -0.99 9.57
C GLY A 400 8.28 0.46 10.05
N SER A 401 8.87 1.42 9.32
CA SER A 401 8.80 2.84 9.66
C SER A 401 7.36 3.36 9.65
N TRP A 402 6.56 2.98 8.64
CA TRP A 402 5.18 3.44 8.54
C TRP A 402 4.33 2.88 9.69
N SER A 403 4.44 1.58 9.96
CA SER A 403 3.74 0.89 11.04
C SER A 403 4.08 1.48 12.41
N TRP A 404 5.36 1.76 12.68
CA TRP A 404 5.80 2.41 13.91
C TRP A 404 5.22 3.82 14.07
N ASN A 405 5.23 4.64 13.01
CA ASN A 405 4.65 5.97 13.08
C ASN A 405 3.13 5.93 13.28
N TYR A 406 2.43 5.01 12.61
CA TYR A 406 1.01 4.79 12.84
C TYR A 406 0.73 4.38 14.29
N TYR A 407 1.51 3.44 14.83
CA TYR A 407 1.43 3.01 16.23
C TYR A 407 1.62 4.18 17.21
N HIS A 408 2.56 5.08 16.91
CA HIS A 408 2.81 6.31 17.67
C HIS A 408 1.66 7.30 17.62
N ILE A 409 1.04 7.46 16.46
CA ILE A 409 -0.15 8.28 16.28
C ILE A 409 -1.32 7.71 17.09
N VAL A 410 -1.57 6.40 17.00
CA VAL A 410 -2.62 5.73 17.78
C VAL A 410 -2.39 5.90 19.28
N ASN A 411 -1.14 5.76 19.73
CA ASN A 411 -0.75 6.00 21.11
C ASN A 411 -1.03 7.44 21.57
N ARG A 412 -0.68 8.44 20.74
CA ARG A 412 -0.92 9.86 21.07
C ARG A 412 -2.41 10.18 21.18
N TYR A 413 -3.23 9.62 20.31
CA TYR A 413 -4.64 9.95 20.16
C TYR A 413 -5.58 8.86 20.68
N GLU A 414 -5.15 8.07 21.67
CA GLU A 414 -5.94 6.97 22.24
C GLU A 414 -7.28 7.42 22.84
N GLY A 415 -7.39 8.69 23.28
CA GLY A 415 -8.65 9.26 23.77
C GLY A 415 -9.59 9.76 22.66
N THR A 416 -9.10 9.87 21.42
CA THR A 416 -9.81 10.42 20.26
C THR A 416 -10.25 9.32 19.29
N ILE A 417 -9.39 8.32 19.06
CA ILE A 417 -9.69 7.19 18.19
C ILE A 417 -10.62 6.23 18.93
N ALA A 418 -11.80 5.98 18.36
CA ALA A 418 -12.84 5.17 18.98
C ALA A 418 -13.02 3.79 18.29
N GLY A 419 -12.57 3.66 17.03
CA GLY A 419 -12.60 2.38 16.32
C GLY A 419 -11.66 2.38 15.12
N GLN A 420 -11.10 1.22 14.82
CA GLN A 420 -10.26 1.00 13.65
C GLN A 420 -10.71 -0.28 12.93
N PHE A 421 -10.86 -0.22 11.60
CA PHE A 421 -11.47 -1.29 10.83
C PHE A 421 -10.74 -1.52 9.50
N PHE A 422 -10.32 -2.77 9.26
CA PHE A 422 -9.49 -3.19 8.14
C PHE A 422 -9.98 -4.51 7.51
N GLY A 423 -9.37 -4.90 6.39
CA GLY A 423 -9.64 -6.13 5.64
C GLY A 423 -8.35 -6.83 5.23
N HIS A 424 -8.21 -7.17 3.94
CA HIS A 424 -6.99 -7.67 3.29
C HIS A 424 -6.57 -9.11 3.64
N THR A 425 -6.67 -9.51 4.90
CA THR A 425 -6.18 -10.83 5.33
C THR A 425 -7.18 -11.95 5.04
N HIS A 426 -8.39 -11.57 4.63
CA HIS A 426 -9.53 -12.44 4.32
C HIS A 426 -10.06 -13.24 5.52
N THR A 427 -9.47 -13.08 6.71
CA THR A 427 -9.81 -13.85 7.91
C THR A 427 -10.39 -12.96 9.00
N ASP A 428 -11.16 -13.55 9.91
CA ASP A 428 -11.73 -12.81 11.04
C ASP A 428 -10.71 -12.76 12.18
N GLU A 429 -10.08 -11.60 12.35
CA GLU A 429 -9.04 -11.38 13.35
C GLU A 429 -9.04 -9.94 13.87
N PHE A 430 -8.12 -9.62 14.77
CA PHE A 430 -7.94 -8.27 15.28
C PHE A 430 -6.50 -8.02 15.71
N GLN A 431 -6.08 -6.76 15.68
CA GLN A 431 -4.77 -6.31 16.14
C GLN A 431 -4.95 -5.40 17.37
N MET A 432 -4.28 -5.73 18.47
CA MET A 432 -4.28 -4.91 19.68
C MET A 432 -3.11 -3.93 19.67
N PHE A 433 -3.38 -2.70 20.08
CA PHE A 433 -2.38 -1.65 20.30
C PHE A 433 -2.17 -1.46 21.79
N TYR A 434 -0.92 -1.31 22.19
CA TYR A 434 -0.48 -1.11 23.56
C TYR A 434 0.22 0.23 23.74
N ASP A 435 0.35 0.67 24.98
CA ASP A 435 1.15 1.84 25.33
C ASP A 435 2.62 1.67 24.89
N GLU A 436 3.23 2.71 24.32
CA GLU A 436 4.62 2.64 23.83
C GLU A 436 5.67 2.48 24.92
N GLU A 437 5.38 2.96 26.14
CA GLU A 437 6.36 2.99 27.23
C GLU A 437 6.66 1.58 27.76
N THR A 438 5.63 0.74 27.89
CA THR A 438 5.75 -0.59 28.50
C THR A 438 5.25 -1.73 27.63
N LEU A 439 4.41 -1.45 26.62
CA LEU A 439 3.72 -2.45 25.80
C LEU A 439 2.88 -3.43 26.62
N THR A 440 2.22 -2.95 27.68
CA THR A 440 1.44 -3.82 28.60
C THR A 440 -0.03 -3.42 28.72
N ARG A 441 -0.35 -2.13 28.57
CA ARG A 441 -1.71 -1.62 28.67
C ARG A 441 -2.34 -1.53 27.28
N PRO A 442 -3.39 -2.31 26.97
CA PRO A 442 -4.11 -2.15 25.72
C PRO A 442 -4.81 -0.79 25.68
N LEU A 443 -4.77 -0.12 24.52
CA LEU A 443 -5.34 1.22 24.33
C LEU A 443 -6.20 1.37 23.08
N SER A 444 -6.10 0.43 22.14
CA SER A 444 -6.94 0.43 20.94
C SER A 444 -6.96 -0.96 20.30
N VAL A 445 -7.96 -1.20 19.45
CA VAL A 445 -8.11 -2.42 18.67
C VAL A 445 -8.43 -2.06 17.23
N ALA A 446 -7.78 -2.75 16.30
CA ALA A 446 -8.13 -2.79 14.89
C ALA A 446 -8.82 -4.10 14.58
N PHE A 447 -10.09 -4.03 14.20
CA PHE A 447 -10.84 -5.19 13.73
C PHE A 447 -10.51 -5.45 12.27
N VAL A 448 -10.11 -6.68 11.96
CA VAL A 448 -9.86 -7.13 10.58
C VAL A 448 -11.00 -8.06 10.20
N ALA A 449 -11.86 -7.61 9.29
CA ALA A 449 -13.04 -8.38 8.91
C ALA A 449 -12.67 -9.49 7.91
N PRO A 450 -13.35 -10.64 7.94
CA PRO A 450 -13.19 -11.67 6.93
C PRO A 450 -13.68 -11.20 5.57
N SER A 451 -13.15 -11.80 4.51
CA SER A 451 -13.49 -11.45 3.13
C SER A 451 -14.90 -11.89 2.74
N VAL A 452 -15.42 -11.22 1.71
CA VAL A 452 -16.55 -11.73 0.94
C VAL A 452 -16.10 -12.88 0.03
N THR A 453 -14.91 -12.82 -0.56
CA THR A 453 -14.41 -13.88 -1.45
C THR A 453 -14.14 -15.22 -0.76
N THR A 454 -14.19 -16.31 -1.53
CA THR A 454 -13.72 -17.63 -1.09
C THR A 454 -12.19 -17.77 -1.10
N TYR A 455 -11.47 -16.84 -1.71
CA TYR A 455 -10.02 -16.91 -1.84
C TYR A 455 -9.35 -16.78 -0.46
N VAL A 456 -8.57 -17.74 0.06
CA VAL A 456 -8.42 -19.12 -0.41
C VAL A 456 -9.09 -20.07 0.57
N ASN A 457 -9.94 -20.95 0.05
CA ASN A 457 -10.55 -22.04 0.79
C ASN A 457 -11.41 -21.58 2.00
N LEU A 458 -12.14 -20.48 1.84
CA LEU A 458 -13.01 -19.89 2.86
C LEU A 458 -14.49 -19.90 2.46
N ASN A 459 -15.37 -19.71 3.45
CA ASN A 459 -16.77 -19.35 3.21
C ASN A 459 -16.85 -17.87 2.81
N PRO A 460 -17.74 -17.47 1.89
CA PRO A 460 -18.07 -16.07 1.69
C PRO A 460 -18.60 -15.45 2.99
N GLY A 461 -17.91 -14.45 3.50
CA GLY A 461 -18.22 -13.79 4.76
C GLY A 461 -18.74 -12.36 4.58
N LYS A 462 -19.43 -11.87 5.60
CA LYS A 462 -19.62 -10.43 5.83
C LYS A 462 -19.63 -10.22 7.33
N LYS A 463 -19.16 -9.07 7.80
CA LYS A 463 -19.32 -8.70 9.21
C LYS A 463 -20.55 -7.81 9.35
N GLY A 464 -21.70 -8.44 9.59
CA GLY A 464 -22.94 -7.76 9.97
C GLY A 464 -23.01 -7.73 11.49
N SER A 465 -22.96 -6.54 12.08
CA SER A 465 -22.83 -6.29 13.52
C SER A 465 -21.67 -7.04 14.17
N LEU A 466 -20.66 -6.27 14.58
CA LEU A 466 -20.12 -6.49 15.92
C LEU A 466 -21.34 -6.51 16.83
N GLU A 467 -21.83 -7.68 17.22
CA GLU A 467 -23.04 -7.82 18.04
C GLU A 467 -22.88 -7.10 19.38
N GLU A 468 -21.69 -6.61 19.71
CA GLU A 468 -21.42 -5.62 20.75
C GLU A 468 -20.00 -5.04 20.55
N VAL A 469 -19.78 -4.19 19.54
CA VAL A 469 -18.74 -3.15 19.72
C VAL A 469 -19.48 -1.86 19.96
N THR A 470 -19.88 -1.75 21.22
CA THR A 470 -20.19 -0.50 21.85
C THR A 470 -18.94 0.36 21.78
N VAL A 471 -18.82 1.16 20.72
CA VAL A 471 -17.82 2.23 20.66
C VAL A 471 -18.29 3.30 21.66
N CYS A 472 -17.74 3.22 22.86
CA CYS A 472 -17.98 4.14 23.97
C CYS A 472 -17.26 5.49 23.76
#